data_AF-A0A1I7SV38-F1
#
_entry.id   AF-A0A1I7SV38-F1
#
_cell.length_a   1.000
_cell.length_b   1.000
_cell.length_c   1.000
_cell.angle_alpha   90.00
_cell.angle_beta   90.00
_cell.angle_gamma   90.00
#
_symmetry.space_group_name_H-M   'P 1'
#
loop_
_entity.id
_entity.type
_entity.pdbx_description
1 polymer ?
#
loop_
_entity_poly.entity_id
_entity_poly.type
_entity_poly.pdbx_seq_one_letter_code
_entity_poly.pdbx_strand_id
1 'polypeptide(L)'
;MSVQSNVPAQTEEIEENQVELSTFSVYSSVFPALTVLSFLCAVVGSFYFTLSDNHYISYLPSFSDIGDLPPERCFFSFFMNTSAFFWLCTAYFIYVTLTVHLHTFMEMQATWALTIVIFNTFGLFIGVGMAIIANFQASSIGFVHKLGCGVFLLSALFYQWGYIAICFNLKPKLEPNYRPIVISRIFIALLFTLILFTRAGMTFYLSPEGNKTFVSTIRNPNVENSTMTLYLKHESSLIINHTIEWAALVTFNLFVLTFTSELDGFDVKTVGKVVEMRDTDGGPLNNMPDPLPVVPLDAPDLDSPKSPKTAQPTAN
;
A
#
# COMPACT_ATOMS: atom_id res chain seq x y z
N MET A 1 -70.41 -45.87 2.65
CA MET A 1 -70.11 -45.21 1.36
C MET A 1 -69.13 -44.09 1.64
N SER A 2 -67.87 -44.33 1.31
CA SER A 2 -66.74 -43.41 1.42
C SER A 2 -66.69 -42.46 0.23
N VAL A 3 -66.48 -41.18 0.47
CA VAL A 3 -65.97 -40.24 -0.54
C VAL A 3 -64.69 -39.64 0.02
N GLN A 4 -63.56 -40.06 -0.56
CA GLN A 4 -62.23 -39.50 -0.32
C GLN A 4 -62.16 -38.10 -0.94
N SER A 5 -61.73 -37.10 -0.16
CA SER A 5 -61.14 -35.88 -0.70
C SER A 5 -59.62 -35.96 -0.52
N ASN A 6 -58.93 -36.40 -1.57
CA ASN A 6 -57.48 -36.24 -1.71
C ASN A 6 -57.18 -34.77 -2.01
N VAL A 7 -56.59 -34.07 -1.05
CA VAL A 7 -55.79 -32.88 -1.32
C VAL A 7 -54.34 -33.31 -1.09
N PRO A 8 -53.49 -33.40 -2.12
CA PRO A 8 -52.08 -33.67 -1.91
C PRO A 8 -51.43 -32.45 -1.28
N ALA A 9 -50.64 -32.70 -0.24
CA ALA A 9 -49.74 -31.75 0.38
C ALA A 9 -48.73 -31.26 -0.68
N GLN A 10 -48.86 -30.01 -1.11
CA GLN A 10 -47.78 -29.28 -1.75
C GLN A 10 -46.82 -28.81 -0.66
N THR A 11 -46.05 -29.76 -0.13
CA THR A 11 -44.85 -29.52 0.69
C THR A 11 -43.77 -30.43 0.14
N GLU A 12 -43.47 -30.27 -1.15
CA GLU A 12 -42.28 -30.82 -1.77
C GLU A 12 -41.45 -29.65 -2.28
N GLU A 13 -40.31 -29.46 -1.61
CA GLU A 13 -39.04 -29.12 -2.22
C GLU A 13 -39.06 -27.95 -3.20
N ILE A 14 -39.12 -26.74 -2.64
CA ILE A 14 -38.18 -25.72 -3.13
C ILE A 14 -36.84 -26.16 -2.55
N GLU A 15 -36.19 -27.09 -3.25
CA GLU A 15 -34.78 -27.39 -3.08
C GLU A 15 -34.06 -26.05 -3.18
N GLU A 16 -33.64 -25.57 -2.01
CA GLU A 16 -32.62 -24.55 -1.86
C GLU A 16 -31.40 -25.05 -2.63
N ASN A 17 -31.31 -24.69 -3.91
CA ASN A 17 -30.04 -24.60 -4.62
C ASN A 17 -29.25 -23.45 -3.99
N GLN A 18 -28.90 -23.59 -2.71
CA GLN A 18 -27.73 -22.99 -2.11
C GLN A 18 -26.57 -23.61 -2.87
N VAL A 19 -26.24 -23.02 -4.03
CA VAL A 19 -24.94 -23.22 -4.64
C VAL A 19 -23.94 -22.87 -3.53
N GLU A 20 -23.34 -23.89 -2.91
CA GLU A 20 -22.15 -23.74 -2.08
C GLU A 20 -21.08 -23.15 -2.99
N LEU A 21 -21.14 -21.82 -3.17
CA LEU A 21 -20.03 -21.03 -3.67
C LEU A 21 -18.92 -21.26 -2.64
N SER A 22 -18.02 -22.18 -2.99
CA SER A 22 -16.78 -22.43 -2.26
C SER A 22 -16.19 -21.07 -1.88
N THR A 23 -16.05 -20.81 -0.59
CA THR A 23 -15.55 -19.55 -0.07
C THR A 23 -14.11 -19.35 -0.54
N PHE A 24 -13.96 -18.61 -1.64
CA PHE A 24 -12.64 -18.21 -2.13
C PHE A 24 -12.08 -17.15 -1.19
N SER A 25 -11.02 -17.48 -0.47
CA SER A 25 -10.35 -16.54 0.42
C SER A 25 -9.17 -15.86 -0.30
N VAL A 26 -9.11 -14.54 -0.23
CA VAL A 26 -8.03 -13.73 -0.78
C VAL A 26 -7.08 -13.34 0.35
N TYR A 27 -5.84 -13.83 0.31
CA TYR A 27 -4.78 -13.44 1.24
C TYR A 27 -4.24 -12.04 0.90
N SER A 28 -4.87 -11.00 1.44
CA SER A 28 -4.59 -9.62 1.05
C SER A 28 -3.24 -9.07 1.53
N SER A 29 -2.63 -9.67 2.57
CA SER A 29 -1.26 -9.35 3.03
C SER A 29 -0.18 -9.56 1.97
N VAL A 30 -0.46 -10.37 0.94
CA VAL A 30 0.49 -10.59 -0.14
C VAL A 30 0.69 -9.33 -1.00
N PHE A 31 -0.34 -8.46 -1.13
CA PHE A 31 -0.28 -7.32 -2.02
C PHE A 31 0.75 -6.24 -1.61
N PRO A 32 0.85 -5.82 -0.33
CA PRO A 32 1.92 -4.91 0.08
C PRO A 32 3.32 -5.50 -0.14
N ALA A 33 3.49 -6.81 0.13
CA ALA A 33 4.77 -7.49 -0.10
C ALA A 33 5.15 -7.52 -1.59
N LEU A 34 4.18 -7.84 -2.47
CA LEU A 34 4.38 -7.85 -3.92
C LEU A 34 4.59 -6.44 -4.49
N THR A 35 3.97 -5.43 -3.89
CA THR A 35 4.23 -4.01 -4.21
C THR A 35 5.71 -3.71 -4.03
N VAL A 36 6.24 -4.00 -2.84
CA VAL A 36 7.63 -3.71 -2.45
C VAL A 36 8.61 -4.56 -3.27
N LEU A 37 8.33 -5.86 -3.44
CA LEU A 37 9.17 -6.75 -4.24
C LEU A 37 9.28 -6.26 -5.68
N SER A 38 8.14 -5.94 -6.31
CA SER A 38 8.12 -5.44 -7.68
C SER A 38 8.83 -4.08 -7.80
N PHE A 39 8.66 -3.21 -6.81
CA PHE A 39 9.37 -1.92 -6.75
C PHE A 39 10.89 -2.15 -6.70
N LEU A 40 11.36 -3.03 -5.81
CA LEU A 40 12.77 -3.37 -5.67
C LEU A 40 13.33 -4.00 -6.94
N CYS A 41 12.58 -4.91 -7.58
CA CYS A 41 12.95 -5.45 -8.88
C CYS A 41 13.15 -4.32 -9.90
N ALA A 42 12.17 -3.43 -10.05
CA ALA A 42 12.26 -2.30 -10.97
C ALA A 42 13.54 -1.48 -10.74
N VAL A 43 13.85 -1.17 -9.49
CA VAL A 43 15.00 -0.35 -9.13
C VAL A 43 16.32 -1.05 -9.35
N VAL A 44 16.49 -2.24 -8.79
CA VAL A 44 17.76 -2.98 -8.84
C VAL A 44 18.09 -3.40 -10.27
N GLY A 45 17.10 -3.91 -11.02
CA GLY A 45 17.34 -4.35 -12.38
C GLY A 45 17.64 -3.17 -13.32
N SER A 46 16.92 -2.06 -13.19
CA SER A 46 17.16 -0.90 -14.05
C SER A 46 18.49 -0.22 -13.71
N PHE A 47 18.85 -0.14 -12.43
CA PHE A 47 20.18 0.29 -11.99
C PHE A 47 21.31 -0.58 -12.57
N TYR A 48 21.14 -1.90 -12.59
CA TYR A 48 22.10 -2.83 -13.20
C TYR A 48 22.32 -2.53 -14.69
N PHE A 49 21.25 -2.33 -15.46
CA PHE A 49 21.35 -1.99 -16.88
C PHE A 49 22.00 -0.62 -17.09
N THR A 50 21.60 0.41 -16.34
CA THR A 50 22.22 1.75 -16.41
C THR A 50 23.74 1.71 -16.23
N LEU A 51 24.22 0.89 -15.28
CA LEU A 51 25.66 0.72 -15.06
C LEU A 51 26.32 -0.13 -16.15
N SER A 52 25.68 -1.21 -16.58
CA SER A 52 26.23 -2.13 -17.57
C SER A 52 26.44 -1.46 -18.93
N ASP A 53 25.53 -0.57 -19.32
CA ASP A 53 25.55 0.13 -20.60
C ASP A 53 26.25 1.50 -20.53
N ASN A 54 26.84 1.85 -19.39
CA ASN A 54 27.51 3.13 -19.14
C ASN A 54 26.62 4.36 -19.44
N HIS A 55 25.32 4.26 -19.17
CA HIS A 55 24.34 5.33 -19.41
C HIS A 55 24.44 6.48 -18.41
N TYR A 56 25.28 6.35 -17.37
CA TYR A 56 25.48 7.37 -16.35
C TYR A 56 26.92 7.41 -15.85
N ILE A 57 27.49 8.61 -15.73
CA ILE A 57 28.91 8.81 -15.39
C ILE A 57 29.15 8.74 -13.86
N SER A 58 28.13 9.00 -13.04
CA SER A 58 28.25 8.97 -11.58
C SER A 58 27.86 7.62 -10.98
N TYR A 59 28.53 7.22 -9.91
CA TYR A 59 28.28 5.97 -9.19
C TYR A 59 26.90 5.90 -8.51
N LEU A 60 26.21 7.05 -8.33
CA LEU A 60 24.85 7.12 -7.82
C LEU A 60 23.94 7.90 -8.79
N PRO A 61 23.38 7.24 -9.81
CA PRO A 61 22.34 7.83 -10.65
C PRO A 61 21.14 8.30 -9.83
N SER A 62 20.48 9.36 -10.30
CA SER A 62 19.17 9.71 -9.75
C SER A 62 18.19 8.58 -10.03
N PHE A 63 17.19 8.43 -9.17
CA PHE A 63 16.17 7.41 -9.42
C PHE A 63 15.39 7.70 -10.71
N SER A 64 15.19 8.96 -11.07
CA SER A 64 14.58 9.31 -12.36
C SER A 64 15.42 8.94 -13.58
N ASP A 65 16.75 8.76 -13.44
CA ASP A 65 17.64 8.41 -14.55
C ASP A 65 17.73 6.90 -14.79
N ILE A 66 17.60 6.07 -13.74
CA ILE A 66 17.77 4.61 -13.88
C ILE A 66 16.69 3.93 -14.72
N GLY A 67 15.59 4.60 -15.04
CA GLY A 67 14.52 4.08 -15.90
C GLY A 67 14.37 4.87 -17.20
N ASP A 68 15.39 5.63 -17.59
CA ASP A 68 15.24 6.65 -18.63
C ASP A 68 15.63 6.18 -20.04
N LEU A 69 16.65 5.33 -20.21
CA LEU A 69 17.12 4.85 -21.53
C LEU A 69 16.78 3.36 -21.76
N PRO A 70 16.74 2.83 -23.00
CA PRO A 70 16.61 1.39 -23.22
C PRO A 70 17.98 0.70 -23.04
N PRO A 71 18.02 -0.53 -22.49
CA PRO A 71 16.89 -1.40 -22.17
C PRO A 71 16.25 -1.16 -20.79
N GLU A 72 16.89 -0.41 -19.89
CA GLU A 72 16.48 -0.25 -18.49
C GLU A 72 15.07 0.34 -18.33
N ARG A 73 14.64 1.23 -19.23
CA ARG A 73 13.29 1.83 -19.19
C ARG A 73 12.20 0.78 -19.31
N CYS A 74 12.39 -0.25 -20.13
CA CYS A 74 11.37 -1.28 -20.35
C CYS A 74 11.24 -2.15 -19.11
N PHE A 75 12.38 -2.48 -18.50
CA PHE A 75 12.45 -3.23 -17.25
C PHE A 75 11.81 -2.44 -16.10
N PHE A 76 12.18 -1.16 -15.97
CA PHE A 76 11.61 -0.23 -15.01
C PHE A 76 10.09 -0.13 -15.17
N SER A 77 9.60 0.17 -16.39
CA SER A 77 8.17 0.31 -16.67
C SER A 77 7.38 -0.94 -16.29
N PHE A 78 7.88 -2.12 -16.66
CA PHE A 78 7.19 -3.38 -16.36
C PHE A 78 7.00 -3.56 -14.85
N PHE A 79 8.10 -3.58 -14.10
CA PHE A 79 8.04 -3.85 -12.66
C PHE A 79 7.42 -2.70 -11.84
N MET A 80 7.59 -1.44 -12.25
CA MET A 80 6.91 -0.31 -11.59
C MET A 80 5.41 -0.31 -11.83
N ASN A 81 4.93 -0.65 -13.03
CA ASN A 81 3.49 -0.82 -13.28
C ASN A 81 2.93 -2.01 -12.47
N THR A 82 3.67 -3.11 -12.36
CA THR A 82 3.29 -4.25 -11.49
C THR A 82 3.22 -3.82 -10.03
N SER A 83 4.19 -3.04 -9.55
CA SER A 83 4.18 -2.46 -8.21
C SER A 83 2.97 -1.54 -8.00
N ALA A 84 2.66 -0.68 -8.97
CA ALA A 84 1.49 0.21 -8.94
C ALA A 84 0.18 -0.57 -8.85
N PHE A 85 0.04 -1.65 -9.62
CA PHE A 85 -1.13 -2.54 -9.57
C PHE A 85 -1.31 -3.15 -8.18
N PHE A 86 -0.27 -3.76 -7.60
CA PHE A 86 -0.36 -4.35 -6.28
C PHE A 86 -0.59 -3.30 -5.17
N TRP A 87 -0.08 -2.09 -5.36
CA TRP A 87 -0.39 -0.99 -4.46
C TRP A 87 -1.88 -0.61 -4.51
N LEU A 88 -2.49 -0.54 -5.70
CA LEU A 88 -3.92 -0.28 -5.84
C LEU A 88 -4.77 -1.36 -5.15
N CYS A 89 -4.37 -2.63 -5.27
CA CYS A 89 -4.99 -3.72 -4.50
C CYS A 89 -4.82 -3.48 -2.99
N THR A 90 -3.61 -3.13 -2.54
CA THR A 90 -3.31 -2.85 -1.13
C THR A 90 -4.21 -1.73 -0.58
N ALA A 91 -4.28 -0.59 -1.27
CA ALA A 91 -5.12 0.55 -0.87
C ALA A 91 -6.61 0.16 -0.81
N TYR A 92 -7.08 -0.60 -1.81
CA TYR A 92 -8.45 -1.10 -1.84
C TYR A 92 -8.76 -2.00 -0.63
N PHE A 93 -7.92 -2.99 -0.33
CA PHE A 93 -8.17 -3.88 0.81
C PHE A 93 -8.09 -3.15 2.14
N ILE A 94 -7.16 -2.20 2.31
CA ILE A 94 -7.11 -1.33 3.49
C ILE A 94 -8.42 -0.55 3.66
N TYR A 95 -8.94 0.02 2.57
CA TYR A 95 -10.24 0.70 2.59
C TYR A 95 -11.35 -0.23 3.06
N VAL A 96 -11.44 -1.44 2.49
CA VAL A 96 -12.43 -2.45 2.89
C VAL A 96 -12.30 -2.77 4.39
N THR A 97 -11.09 -3.03 4.88
CA THR A 97 -10.82 -3.30 6.31
C THR A 97 -11.35 -2.18 7.21
N LEU A 98 -11.02 -0.93 6.87
CA LEU A 98 -11.40 0.23 7.66
C LEU A 98 -12.92 0.48 7.64
N THR A 99 -13.57 0.27 6.50
CA THR A 99 -15.02 0.41 6.37
C THR A 99 -15.75 -0.67 7.16
N VAL A 100 -15.32 -1.93 7.08
CA VAL A 100 -15.89 -3.01 7.91
C VAL A 100 -15.72 -2.70 9.39
N HIS A 101 -14.52 -2.29 9.81
CA HIS A 101 -14.26 -1.91 11.20
C HIS A 101 -15.18 -0.77 11.68
N LEU A 102 -15.35 0.27 10.86
CA LEU A 102 -16.22 1.40 11.18
C LEU A 102 -17.70 0.97 11.31
N HIS A 103 -18.16 0.09 10.43
CA HIS A 103 -19.54 -0.39 10.46
C HIS A 103 -19.79 -1.30 11.68
N THR A 104 -18.87 -2.23 11.96
CA THR A 104 -19.03 -3.22 13.04
C THR A 104 -18.89 -2.61 14.43
N PHE A 105 -17.99 -1.64 14.64
CA PHE A 105 -17.63 -1.20 15.99
C PHE A 105 -18.03 0.23 16.33
N MET A 106 -18.43 1.04 15.35
CA MET A 106 -18.57 2.49 15.51
C MET A 106 -19.88 3.05 14.93
N GLU A 107 -20.86 2.20 14.64
CA GLU A 107 -22.19 2.60 14.12
C GLU A 107 -22.10 3.55 12.93
N MET A 108 -21.10 3.36 12.06
CA MET A 108 -20.92 4.11 10.81
C MET A 108 -20.99 5.63 10.96
N GLN A 109 -20.19 6.19 11.88
CA GLN A 109 -20.06 7.64 12.01
C GLN A 109 -19.64 8.30 10.69
N ALA A 110 -20.52 9.13 10.13
CA ALA A 110 -20.37 9.74 8.81
C ALA A 110 -19.04 10.51 8.62
N THR A 111 -18.54 11.15 9.68
CA THR A 111 -17.27 11.87 9.67
C THR A 111 -16.08 10.96 9.41
N TRP A 112 -16.05 9.78 10.03
CA TRP A 112 -14.99 8.79 9.83
C TRP A 112 -15.13 8.07 8.50
N ALA A 113 -16.36 7.80 8.04
CA ALA A 113 -16.61 7.25 6.72
C ALA A 113 -16.05 8.17 5.62
N LEU A 114 -16.33 9.47 5.71
CA LEU A 114 -15.79 10.47 4.79
C LEU A 114 -14.26 10.55 4.88
N THR A 115 -13.71 10.52 6.09
CA THR A 115 -12.25 10.56 6.33
C THR A 115 -11.54 9.39 5.67
N ILE A 116 -12.08 8.17 5.82
CA ILE A 116 -11.55 6.95 5.19
C ILE A 116 -11.59 7.09 3.66
N VAL A 117 -12.69 7.58 3.08
CA VAL A 117 -12.81 7.77 1.63
C VAL A 117 -11.80 8.80 1.10
N ILE A 118 -11.65 9.94 1.78
CA ILE A 118 -10.70 10.99 1.37
C ILE A 118 -9.28 10.45 1.38
N PHE A 119 -8.85 9.82 2.48
CA PHE A 119 -7.49 9.30 2.56
C PHE A 119 -7.27 8.13 1.60
N ASN A 120 -8.24 7.23 1.43
CA ASN A 120 -8.13 6.19 0.42
C ASN A 120 -8.00 6.75 -1.00
N THR A 121 -8.63 7.89 -1.30
CA THR A 121 -8.46 8.56 -2.61
C THR A 121 -7.00 8.95 -2.85
N PHE A 122 -6.30 9.48 -1.83
CA PHE A 122 -4.85 9.68 -1.91
C PHE A 122 -4.10 8.34 -2.06
N GLY A 123 -4.56 7.29 -1.37
CA GLY A 123 -4.09 5.91 -1.56
C GLY A 123 -4.11 5.48 -3.03
N LEU A 124 -5.22 5.71 -3.73
CA LEU A 124 -5.35 5.39 -5.17
C LEU A 124 -4.42 6.25 -6.04
N PHE A 125 -4.29 7.54 -5.73
CA PHE A 125 -3.41 8.44 -6.48
C PHE A 125 -1.93 8.07 -6.40
N ILE A 126 -1.47 7.40 -5.34
CA ILE A 126 -0.11 6.85 -5.28
C ILE A 126 0.11 5.87 -6.43
N GLY A 127 -0.80 4.90 -6.65
CA GLY A 127 -0.70 3.93 -7.73
C GLY A 127 -0.77 4.59 -9.11
N VAL A 128 -1.65 5.58 -9.28
CA VAL A 128 -1.72 6.39 -10.52
C VAL A 128 -0.40 7.12 -10.78
N GLY A 129 0.17 7.77 -9.76
CA GLY A 129 1.46 8.45 -9.86
C GLY A 129 2.59 7.50 -10.23
N MET A 130 2.63 6.32 -9.62
CA MET A 130 3.58 5.25 -9.95
C MET A 130 3.46 4.78 -11.40
N ALA A 131 2.24 4.60 -11.91
CA ALA A 131 2.01 4.26 -13.31
C ALA A 131 2.45 5.39 -14.26
N ILE A 132 2.21 6.66 -13.90
CA ILE A 132 2.66 7.79 -14.73
C ILE A 132 4.19 7.80 -14.82
N ILE A 133 4.92 7.73 -13.70
CA ILE A 133 6.40 7.74 -13.74
C ILE A 133 6.97 6.51 -14.44
N ALA A 134 6.28 5.37 -14.38
CA ALA A 134 6.69 4.15 -15.05
C ALA A 134 6.64 4.29 -16.57
N ASN A 135 5.62 4.97 -17.12
CA ASN A 135 5.38 5.00 -18.56
C ASN A 135 5.89 6.27 -19.25
N PHE A 136 6.07 7.37 -18.52
CA PHE A 136 6.52 8.64 -19.05
C PHE A 136 7.93 8.97 -18.56
N GLN A 137 8.93 8.69 -19.38
CA GLN A 137 10.34 8.89 -19.05
C GLN A 137 10.71 10.37 -18.94
N ALA A 138 11.67 10.68 -18.06
CA ALA A 138 12.11 12.04 -17.77
C ALA A 138 12.75 12.72 -19.00
N SER A 139 13.50 11.98 -19.81
CA SER A 139 14.09 12.43 -21.09
C SER A 139 13.05 12.79 -22.14
N SER A 140 11.95 12.04 -22.19
CA SER A 140 11.03 12.06 -23.34
C SER A 140 9.93 13.09 -23.13
N ILE A 141 9.28 13.09 -21.95
CA ILE A 141 8.22 14.04 -21.62
C ILE A 141 8.29 14.44 -20.14
N GLY A 142 9.40 15.08 -19.78
CA GLY A 142 9.75 15.41 -18.40
C GLY A 142 8.70 16.19 -17.60
N PHE A 143 7.80 16.95 -18.26
CA PHE A 143 6.67 17.58 -17.57
C PHE A 143 5.71 16.55 -16.97
N VAL A 144 5.26 15.58 -17.76
CA VAL A 144 4.33 14.53 -17.31
C VAL A 144 5.02 13.63 -16.28
N HIS A 145 6.31 13.31 -16.47
CA HIS A 145 7.09 12.57 -15.48
C HIS A 145 7.11 13.27 -14.11
N LYS A 146 7.42 14.58 -14.08
CA LYS A 146 7.43 15.36 -12.85
C LYS A 146 6.05 15.48 -12.22
N LEU A 147 5.00 15.61 -13.02
CA LEU A 147 3.61 15.58 -12.55
C LEU A 147 3.31 14.23 -11.88
N GLY A 148 3.66 13.11 -12.51
CA GLY A 148 3.51 11.77 -11.93
C GLY A 148 4.26 11.59 -10.62
N CYS A 149 5.50 12.08 -10.55
CA CYS A 149 6.32 12.07 -9.34
C CYS A 149 5.66 12.89 -8.21
N GLY A 150 5.13 14.07 -8.53
CA GLY A 150 4.37 14.89 -7.59
C GLY A 150 3.10 14.18 -7.09
N VAL A 151 2.31 13.61 -7.99
CA VAL A 151 1.09 12.84 -7.65
C VAL A 151 1.45 11.66 -6.74
N PHE A 152 2.50 10.91 -7.06
CA PHE A 152 2.97 9.78 -6.24
C PHE A 152 3.39 10.23 -4.84
N LEU A 153 4.38 11.13 -4.74
CA LEU A 153 5.00 11.48 -3.46
C LEU A 153 4.09 12.30 -2.54
N LEU A 154 3.32 13.26 -3.08
CA LEU A 154 2.40 14.05 -2.27
C LEU A 154 1.21 13.21 -1.79
N SER A 155 0.67 12.33 -2.65
CA SER A 155 -0.41 11.44 -2.22
C SER A 155 0.08 10.42 -1.19
N ALA A 156 1.32 9.94 -1.31
CA ALA A 156 1.95 9.10 -0.28
C ALA A 156 2.03 9.83 1.07
N LEU A 157 2.45 11.10 1.07
CA LEU A 157 2.52 11.91 2.28
C LEU A 157 1.14 12.03 2.96
N PHE A 158 0.11 12.42 2.20
CA PHE A 158 -1.24 12.57 2.76
C PHE A 158 -1.85 11.23 3.20
N TYR A 159 -1.64 10.17 2.43
CA TYR A 159 -2.11 8.83 2.78
C TYR A 159 -1.48 8.33 4.09
N GLN A 160 -0.16 8.46 4.24
CA GLN A 160 0.56 8.01 5.44
C GLN A 160 0.03 8.69 6.71
N TRP A 161 -0.06 10.02 6.69
CA TRP A 161 -0.55 10.79 7.84
C TRP A 161 -2.03 10.53 8.14
N GLY A 162 -2.86 10.44 7.10
CA GLY A 162 -4.27 10.10 7.25
C GLY A 162 -4.49 8.71 7.85
N TYR A 163 -3.74 7.73 7.36
CA TYR A 163 -3.79 6.38 7.88
C TYR A 163 -3.36 6.31 9.35
N ILE A 164 -2.28 6.99 9.72
CA ILE A 164 -1.84 7.12 11.13
C ILE A 164 -2.94 7.75 11.99
N ALA A 165 -3.57 8.84 11.52
CA ALA A 165 -4.65 9.50 12.24
C ALA A 165 -5.84 8.55 12.47
N ILE A 166 -6.20 7.76 11.45
CA ILE A 166 -7.24 6.72 11.55
C ILE A 166 -6.84 5.67 12.59
N CYS A 167 -5.61 5.16 12.57
CA CYS A 167 -5.13 4.18 13.56
C CYS A 167 -5.22 4.68 15.00
N PHE A 168 -4.91 5.97 15.24
CA PHE A 168 -4.97 6.54 16.58
C PHE A 168 -6.40 6.72 17.12
N ASN A 169 -7.31 7.15 16.25
CA ASN A 169 -8.66 7.52 16.65
C ASN A 169 -9.61 6.32 16.63
N LEU A 170 -9.60 5.53 15.56
CA LEU A 170 -10.48 4.37 15.41
C LEU A 170 -9.94 3.13 16.13
N LYS A 171 -8.64 3.13 16.48
CA LYS A 171 -7.93 1.99 17.09
C LYS A 171 -8.38 0.65 16.49
N PRO A 172 -8.31 0.49 15.16
CA PRO A 172 -8.64 -0.76 14.54
C PRO A 172 -7.62 -1.78 15.07
N LYS A 173 -8.03 -2.61 16.02
CA LYS A 173 -7.17 -3.64 16.62
C LYS A 173 -7.09 -4.80 15.66
N LEU A 174 -6.39 -4.58 14.55
CA LEU A 174 -6.21 -5.56 13.48
C LEU A 174 -5.08 -6.54 13.83
N GLU A 175 -4.14 -6.15 14.70
CA GLU A 175 -3.01 -7.00 15.09
C GLU A 175 -2.74 -6.89 16.62
N PRO A 176 -2.38 -7.99 17.31
CA PRO A 176 -2.13 -8.00 18.75
C PRO A 176 -1.03 -7.02 19.21
N ASN A 177 0.01 -6.81 18.40
CA ASN A 177 1.12 -5.88 18.60
C ASN A 177 0.94 -4.54 17.84
N TYR A 178 -0.29 -4.03 17.71
CA TYR A 178 -0.56 -2.80 16.95
C TYR A 178 0.27 -1.58 17.38
N ARG A 179 0.69 -1.49 18.65
CA ARG A 179 1.42 -0.33 19.21
C ARG A 179 2.78 -0.09 18.56
N PRO A 180 3.72 -1.05 18.54
CA PRO A 180 5.00 -0.87 17.85
C PRO A 180 4.84 -0.56 16.36
N ILE A 181 3.86 -1.14 15.67
CA ILE A 181 3.59 -0.87 14.24
C ILE A 181 3.15 0.59 14.03
N VAL A 182 2.22 1.09 14.85
CA VAL A 182 1.79 2.49 14.75
C VAL A 182 2.94 3.45 15.08
N ILE A 183 3.77 3.13 16.08
CA ILE A 183 4.95 3.94 16.42
C ILE A 183 5.95 3.96 15.26
N SER A 184 6.26 2.81 14.65
CA SER A 184 7.17 2.75 13.50
C SER A 184 6.64 3.56 12.32
N ARG A 185 5.33 3.53 12.06
CA ARG A 185 4.69 4.34 11.02
C ARG A 185 4.88 5.84 11.24
N ILE A 186 4.75 6.32 12.48
CA ILE A 186 4.99 7.74 12.82
C ILE A 186 6.44 8.12 12.51
N PHE A 187 7.41 7.30 12.94
CA PHE A 187 8.82 7.56 12.65
C PHE A 187 9.10 7.57 11.15
N ILE A 188 8.55 6.60 10.41
CA ILE A 188 8.72 6.52 8.95
C ILE A 188 8.06 7.72 8.26
N ALA A 189 6.83 8.10 8.65
CA ALA A 189 6.11 9.23 8.05
C ALA A 189 6.78 10.58 8.36
N LEU A 190 7.30 10.77 9.57
CA LEU A 190 8.11 11.95 9.92
C LEU A 190 9.38 12.03 9.06
N LEU A 191 10.08 10.91 8.90
CA LEU A 191 11.28 10.84 8.08
C LEU A 191 10.97 11.10 6.61
N PHE A 192 9.91 10.48 6.06
CA PHE A 192 9.45 10.72 4.69
C PHE A 192 9.08 12.20 4.47
N THR A 193 8.36 12.80 5.42
CA THR A 193 8.00 14.23 5.41
C THR A 193 9.25 15.10 5.35
N LEU A 194 10.21 14.87 6.26
CA LEU A 194 11.47 15.62 6.31
C LEU A 194 12.21 15.52 4.98
N ILE A 195 12.36 14.30 4.44
CA ILE A 195 13.03 14.04 3.16
C ILE A 195 12.36 14.81 2.02
N LEU A 196 11.03 14.80 1.92
CA LEU A 196 10.30 15.53 0.88
C LEU A 196 10.50 17.05 0.97
N PHE A 197 10.44 17.62 2.18
CA PHE A 197 10.68 19.05 2.36
C PHE A 197 12.14 19.43 2.07
N THR A 198 13.11 18.61 2.48
CA THR A 198 14.52 18.82 2.13
C THR A 198 14.71 18.76 0.61
N ARG A 199 14.09 17.79 -0.09
CA ARG A 199 14.16 17.69 -1.55
C ARG A 199 13.57 18.91 -2.24
N ALA A 200 12.39 19.37 -1.80
CA ALA A 200 11.75 20.56 -2.33
C ALA A 200 12.63 21.81 -2.12
N GLY A 201 13.20 21.97 -0.92
CA GLY A 201 14.12 23.06 -0.60
C GLY A 201 15.40 23.03 -1.45
N MET A 202 16.02 21.86 -1.62
CA MET A 202 17.21 21.69 -2.46
C MET A 202 16.92 22.00 -3.94
N THR A 203 15.77 21.56 -4.44
CA THR A 203 15.34 21.85 -5.82
C THR A 203 15.14 23.35 -6.04
N PHE A 204 14.59 24.06 -5.06
CA PHE A 204 14.45 25.52 -5.11
C PHE A 204 15.80 26.24 -5.03
N TYR A 205 16.70 25.78 -4.16
CA TYR A 205 18.03 26.37 -3.96
C TYR A 205 18.95 26.22 -5.19
N LEU A 206 18.86 25.12 -5.92
CA LEU A 206 19.79 24.79 -7.00
C LEU A 206 19.58 25.51 -8.35
N SER A 207 18.62 26.45 -8.44
CA SER A 207 18.27 27.25 -9.64
C SER A 207 17.89 26.45 -10.92
N PRO A 208 16.79 26.80 -11.63
CA PRO A 208 16.38 26.12 -12.87
C PRO A 208 17.40 26.18 -14.02
N GLU A 209 18.23 27.22 -14.07
CA GLU A 209 19.18 27.46 -15.17
C GLU A 209 20.46 26.63 -15.05
N GLY A 210 20.93 26.35 -13.82
CA GLY A 210 22.05 25.44 -13.58
C GLY A 210 21.69 23.99 -13.90
N ASN A 211 20.44 23.59 -13.67
CA ASN A 211 19.99 22.21 -13.79
C ASN A 211 19.81 21.72 -15.25
N LYS A 212 19.38 22.60 -16.17
CA LYS A 212 19.14 22.23 -17.58
C LYS A 212 20.43 21.98 -18.37
N THR A 213 21.45 22.80 -18.15
CA THR A 213 22.75 22.73 -18.83
C THR A 213 23.62 21.59 -18.27
N PHE A 214 23.31 21.16 -17.04
CA PHE A 214 24.09 20.20 -16.28
C PHE A 214 23.62 18.75 -16.45
N VAL A 215 22.30 18.50 -16.43
CA VAL A 215 21.74 17.14 -16.64
C VAL A 215 22.01 16.64 -18.06
N SER A 216 22.00 17.53 -19.06
CA SER A 216 22.39 17.16 -20.43
C SER A 216 23.86 16.75 -20.56
N THR A 217 24.72 17.21 -19.64
CA THR A 217 26.15 16.91 -19.61
C THR A 217 26.45 15.53 -19.02
N ILE A 218 25.75 15.14 -17.95
CA ILE A 218 25.95 13.84 -17.30
C ILE A 218 25.49 12.67 -18.19
N ARG A 219 24.53 12.94 -19.08
CA ARG A 219 23.94 11.96 -19.99
C ARG A 219 24.70 11.79 -21.31
N ASN A 220 25.76 12.57 -21.54
CA ASN A 220 26.59 12.47 -22.74
C ASN A 220 28.09 12.57 -22.38
N PRO A 221 28.86 11.48 -22.48
CA PRO A 221 30.29 11.47 -22.11
C PRO A 221 31.19 12.33 -23.01
N ASN A 222 30.68 12.89 -24.12
CA ASN A 222 31.46 13.68 -25.08
C ASN A 222 31.37 15.20 -24.88
N VAL A 223 30.99 15.67 -23.69
CA VAL A 223 30.68 17.09 -23.45
C VAL A 223 31.94 17.89 -23.10
N GLU A 224 32.05 19.10 -23.66
CA GLU A 224 33.20 20.02 -23.55
C GLU A 224 33.69 20.30 -22.11
N ASN A 225 34.97 20.67 -21.99
CA ASN A 225 35.67 20.92 -20.72
C ASN A 225 35.02 21.99 -19.80
N SER A 226 34.26 22.93 -20.34
CA SER A 226 33.57 23.98 -19.58
C SER A 226 32.42 23.43 -18.72
N THR A 227 31.76 22.38 -19.18
CA THR A 227 30.61 21.72 -18.55
C THR A 227 31.06 20.69 -17.50
N MET A 228 32.23 20.06 -17.68
CA MET A 228 32.92 19.27 -16.64
C MET A 228 33.30 20.14 -15.41
N THR A 229 33.65 21.40 -15.62
CA THR A 229 34.00 22.33 -14.52
C THR A 229 32.77 22.69 -13.67
N LEU A 230 31.59 22.79 -14.29
CA LEU A 230 30.31 22.95 -13.58
C LEU A 230 29.92 21.68 -12.82
N TYR A 231 30.25 20.49 -13.35
CA TYR A 231 30.09 19.20 -12.67
C TYR A 231 30.83 19.15 -11.35
N LEU A 232 32.14 19.38 -11.37
CA LEU A 232 32.97 19.36 -10.17
C LEU A 232 32.53 20.42 -9.13
N LYS A 233 31.93 21.52 -9.58
CA LYS A 233 31.46 22.59 -8.68
C LYS A 233 30.17 22.21 -7.93
N HIS A 234 29.32 21.37 -8.49
CA HIS A 234 28.01 21.02 -7.93
C HIS A 234 27.83 19.52 -7.63
N GLU A 235 28.88 18.72 -7.80
CA GLU A 235 28.87 17.26 -7.63
C GLU A 235 28.33 16.82 -6.25
N SER A 236 28.75 17.50 -5.17
CA SER A 236 28.30 17.20 -3.82
C SER A 236 26.80 17.43 -3.65
N SER A 237 26.28 18.57 -4.12
CA SER A 237 24.85 18.89 -4.07
C SER A 237 24.01 17.92 -4.90
N LEU A 238 24.54 17.43 -6.02
CA LEU A 238 23.88 16.46 -6.88
C LEU A 238 23.77 15.09 -6.19
N ILE A 239 24.88 14.58 -5.66
CA ILE A 239 24.90 13.30 -4.92
C ILE A 239 23.96 13.36 -3.72
N ILE A 240 23.93 14.49 -2.99
CA ILE A 240 23.00 14.70 -1.88
C ILE A 240 21.54 14.64 -2.39
N ASN A 241 21.22 15.34 -3.48
CA ASN A 241 19.86 15.35 -4.03
C ASN A 241 19.42 13.95 -4.50
N HIS A 242 20.31 13.18 -5.12
CA HIS A 242 20.01 11.80 -5.50
C HIS A 242 19.82 10.92 -4.27
N THR A 243 20.70 11.04 -3.27
CA THR A 243 20.59 10.29 -2.01
C THR A 243 19.25 10.55 -1.31
N ILE A 244 18.80 11.81 -1.30
CA ILE A 244 17.49 12.20 -0.76
C ILE A 244 16.35 11.54 -1.56
N GLU A 245 16.47 11.43 -2.89
CA GLU A 245 15.49 10.72 -3.73
C GLU A 245 15.39 9.24 -3.35
N TRP A 246 16.53 8.56 -3.28
CA TRP A 246 16.62 7.17 -2.87
C TRP A 246 16.04 6.95 -1.46
N ALA A 247 16.36 7.85 -0.53
CA ALA A 247 15.83 7.79 0.84
C ALA A 247 14.30 7.93 0.89
N ALA A 248 13.70 8.79 0.05
CA ALA A 248 12.24 8.94 -0.03
C ALA A 248 11.57 7.62 -0.44
N LEU A 249 12.17 6.91 -1.40
CA LEU A 249 11.59 5.69 -1.96
C LEU A 249 11.76 4.51 -1.01
N VAL A 250 12.90 4.42 -0.32
CA VAL A 250 13.11 3.43 0.74
C VAL A 250 12.10 3.64 1.86
N THR A 251 11.92 4.87 2.34
CA THR A 251 10.97 5.18 3.41
C THR A 251 9.52 4.94 3.01
N PHE A 252 9.13 5.24 1.77
CA PHE A 252 7.85 4.83 1.22
C PHE A 252 7.66 3.31 1.30
N ASN A 253 8.60 2.52 0.79
CA ASN A 253 8.49 1.05 0.79
C ASN A 253 8.45 0.46 2.21
N LEU A 254 9.22 1.01 3.16
CA LEU A 254 9.15 0.62 4.57
C LEU A 254 7.75 0.87 5.15
N PHE A 255 7.10 1.97 4.79
CA PHE A 255 5.73 2.23 5.18
C PHE A 255 4.77 1.19 4.58
N VAL A 256 4.91 0.87 3.29
CA VAL A 256 4.08 -0.16 2.63
C VAL A 256 4.20 -1.52 3.33
N LEU A 257 5.41 -1.92 3.71
CA LEU A 257 5.65 -3.18 4.43
C LEU A 257 4.89 -3.27 5.75
N THR A 258 4.59 -2.15 6.41
CA THR A 258 3.81 -2.19 7.66
C THR A 258 2.39 -2.73 7.46
N PHE A 259 1.87 -2.75 6.24
CA PHE A 259 0.55 -3.31 5.96
C PHE A 259 0.53 -4.84 5.86
N THR A 260 1.69 -5.50 5.68
CA THR A 260 1.72 -6.96 5.56
C THR A 260 1.27 -7.67 6.84
N SER A 261 1.42 -7.03 7.99
CA SER A 261 1.02 -7.56 9.30
C SER A 261 -0.43 -7.28 9.68
N GLU A 262 -1.15 -6.41 8.97
CA GLU A 262 -2.51 -5.99 9.33
C GLU A 262 -3.58 -6.42 8.32
N LEU A 263 -3.15 -6.87 7.14
CA LEU A 263 -4.04 -7.36 6.10
C LEU A 263 -4.17 -8.88 6.20
N ASP A 264 -5.31 -9.36 6.69
CA ASP A 264 -5.61 -10.79 6.79
C ASP A 264 -6.27 -11.36 5.53
N GLY A 265 -6.62 -12.65 5.58
CA GLY A 265 -7.45 -13.28 4.55
C GLY A 265 -8.85 -12.69 4.52
N PHE A 266 -9.29 -12.21 3.35
CA PHE A 266 -10.66 -11.77 3.12
C PHE A 266 -11.47 -12.89 2.50
N ASP A 267 -12.64 -13.19 3.06
CA ASP A 267 -13.65 -13.95 2.33
C ASP A 267 -14.32 -13.02 1.29
N VAL A 268 -14.48 -13.49 0.05
CA VAL A 268 -15.18 -12.75 -1.01
C VAL A 268 -16.59 -12.32 -0.57
N LYS A 269 -17.24 -13.10 0.31
CA LYS A 269 -18.53 -12.72 0.92
C LYS A 269 -18.44 -11.42 1.73
N THR A 270 -17.34 -11.19 2.44
CA THR A 270 -17.11 -9.97 3.21
C THR A 270 -16.97 -8.76 2.28
N VAL A 271 -16.30 -8.92 1.14
CA VAL A 271 -16.19 -7.86 0.13
C VAL A 271 -17.55 -7.53 -0.49
N GLY A 272 -18.34 -8.55 -0.83
CA GLY A 272 -19.71 -8.37 -1.35
C GLY A 272 -20.63 -7.64 -0.38
N LYS A 273 -20.58 -8.02 0.91
CA LYS A 273 -21.35 -7.35 1.97
C LYS A 273 -21.02 -5.87 2.12
N VAL A 274 -19.77 -5.45 1.95
CA VAL A 274 -19.40 -4.02 1.98
C VAL A 274 -20.03 -3.23 0.84
N VAL A 275 -20.16 -3.84 -0.34
CA VAL A 275 -20.86 -3.24 -1.48
C VAL A 275 -22.35 -3.09 -1.17
N GLU A 276 -22.98 -4.15 -0.65
CA GLU A 276 -24.40 -4.14 -0.29
C GLU A 276 -24.73 -3.16 0.84
N MET A 277 -23.89 -3.08 1.90
CA MET A 277 -24.07 -2.13 3.00
C MET A 277 -24.13 -0.68 2.51
N ARG A 278 -23.31 -0.34 1.51
CA ARG A 278 -23.31 1.00 0.90
C ARG A 278 -24.60 1.30 0.13
N ASP A 279 -25.19 0.29 -0.49
CA ASP A 279 -26.44 0.45 -1.25
C ASP A 279 -27.67 0.55 -0.32
N THR A 280 -27.58 -0.01 0.90
CA THR A 280 -28.67 0.05 1.89
C THR A 280 -28.78 1.36 2.68
N ASP A 281 -27.79 2.26 2.59
CA ASP A 281 -27.80 3.59 3.25
C ASP A 281 -28.90 4.54 2.72
N GLY A 282 -29.78 4.07 1.83
CA GLY A 282 -31.04 4.70 1.45
C GLY A 282 -32.30 4.22 2.22
N GLY A 283 -32.20 3.26 3.14
CA GLY A 283 -33.35 2.65 3.83
C GLY A 283 -33.21 2.52 5.36
N PRO A 284 -34.31 2.40 6.13
CA PRO A 284 -34.28 2.46 7.58
C PRO A 284 -33.60 1.23 8.23
N LEU A 285 -32.73 1.53 9.21
CA LEU A 285 -31.82 0.71 10.02
C LEU A 285 -32.45 -0.37 10.93
N ASN A 286 -33.40 -1.17 10.46
CA ASN A 286 -34.07 -2.15 11.34
C ASN A 286 -33.76 -3.63 11.09
N ASN A 287 -32.99 -3.99 10.07
CA ASN A 287 -32.69 -5.40 9.79
C ASN A 287 -31.20 -5.59 9.48
N MET A 288 -30.38 -5.76 10.51
CA MET A 288 -29.00 -6.22 10.33
C MET A 288 -28.84 -7.62 10.96
N PRO A 289 -28.22 -8.59 10.26
CA PRO A 289 -27.89 -9.88 10.86
C PRO A 289 -26.81 -9.72 11.92
N ASP A 290 -26.78 -10.64 12.90
CA ASP A 290 -25.79 -10.69 13.97
C ASP A 290 -24.34 -10.55 13.46
N PRO A 291 -23.44 -9.93 14.25
CA PRO A 291 -22.04 -9.81 13.89
C PRO A 291 -21.44 -11.18 13.56
N LEU A 292 -20.78 -11.27 12.41
CA LEU A 292 -20.14 -12.50 11.96
C LEU A 292 -19.13 -12.98 13.02
N PRO A 293 -19.09 -14.29 13.32
CA PRO A 293 -18.12 -14.83 14.24
C PRO A 293 -16.72 -14.58 13.68
N VAL A 294 -15.90 -13.88 14.46
CA VAL A 294 -14.45 -13.84 14.28
C VAL A 294 -13.98 -15.28 14.42
N VAL A 295 -13.59 -15.92 13.32
CA VAL A 295 -12.99 -17.26 13.36
C VAL A 295 -11.62 -17.11 14.03
N PRO A 296 -11.42 -17.62 15.26
CA PRO A 296 -10.09 -17.65 15.85
C PRO A 296 -9.27 -18.65 15.03
N LEU A 297 -8.13 -18.20 14.48
CA LEU A 297 -7.11 -19.12 13.99
C LEU A 297 -6.63 -19.97 15.18
N ASP A 298 -6.89 -21.27 15.09
CA ASP A 298 -6.46 -22.38 15.93
C ASP A 298 -5.41 -22.01 16.99
N ALA A 299 -5.88 -21.84 18.24
CA ALA A 299 -5.01 -22.01 19.39
C ALA A 299 -4.76 -23.53 19.55
N PRO A 300 -3.51 -24.01 19.53
CA PRO A 300 -3.26 -25.42 19.81
C PRO A 300 -3.69 -25.73 21.24
N ASP A 301 -4.56 -26.73 21.37
CA ASP A 301 -4.99 -27.33 22.64
C ASP A 301 -3.76 -27.73 23.46
N LEU A 302 -3.38 -26.88 24.42
CA LEU A 302 -2.45 -27.25 25.48
C LEU A 302 -3.25 -27.89 26.61
N ASP A 303 -3.61 -29.14 26.38
CA ASP A 303 -4.07 -30.06 27.41
C ASP A 303 -2.90 -30.34 28.37
N SER A 304 -2.81 -29.53 29.43
CA SER A 304 -1.91 -29.77 30.54
C SER A 304 -2.54 -30.77 31.51
N PRO A 305 -1.85 -31.87 31.88
CA PRO A 305 -2.41 -32.83 32.82
C PRO A 305 -2.49 -32.20 34.22
N LYS A 306 -3.69 -32.24 34.80
CA LYS A 306 -3.97 -31.88 36.20
C LYS A 306 -3.02 -32.64 37.14
N SER A 307 -2.29 -31.90 37.97
CA SER A 307 -1.48 -32.48 39.04
C SER A 307 -2.37 -33.16 40.10
N PRO A 308 -1.91 -34.25 40.74
CA PRO A 308 -2.68 -34.93 41.78
C PRO A 308 -2.74 -34.09 43.05
N LYS A 309 -3.94 -33.99 43.63
CA LYS A 309 -4.20 -33.43 44.96
C LYS A 309 -3.41 -34.20 46.02
N THR A 310 -2.50 -33.52 46.71
CA THR A 310 -1.83 -34.03 47.90
C THR A 310 -2.83 -34.10 49.06
N ALA A 311 -3.00 -35.30 49.62
CA ALA A 311 -3.81 -35.54 50.81
C ALA A 311 -3.19 -34.91 52.06
N GLN A 312 -4.02 -34.28 52.89
CA GLN A 312 -3.71 -33.98 54.28
C GLN A 312 -3.61 -35.29 55.09
N PRO A 313 -2.61 -35.46 55.97
CA PRO A 313 -2.67 -36.48 57.00
C PRO A 313 -3.40 -35.94 58.23
N THR A 314 -4.41 -36.69 58.65
CA THR A 314 -5.05 -36.63 59.96
C THR A 314 -4.11 -37.15 61.05
N ALA A 315 -3.96 -36.34 62.11
CA ALA A 315 -3.68 -36.61 63.53
C ALA A 315 -2.94 -37.89 63.97
N ASN A 316 -1.83 -37.70 64.68
CA ASN A 316 -1.67 -38.00 66.13
C ASN A 316 -0.33 -37.46 66.66
#